data_AF-D5SKY6-F1
#
_entry.id   AF-D5SKY6-F1
#
_cell.length_a   1.000
_cell.length_b   1.000
_cell.length_c   1.000
_cell.angle_alpha   90.00
_cell.angle_beta   90.00
_cell.angle_gamma   90.00
#
_symmetry.space_group_name_H-M   'P 1'
#
loop_
_entity.id
_entity.type
_entity.pdbx_description
1 polymer ?
#
loop_
_entity_poly.entity_id
_entity_poly.type
_entity_poly.pdbx_seq_one_letter_code
_entity_poly.pdbx_strand_id
1 'polypeptide(L)'
;MKLIRVSTAVASAVIAPTLALTALSAPASAAPAATPVSTSAVSSAPDPVDEENRIAILRILADPASGPGVRREANKALDGTPEDRRHFLDVGHQKAQFEDDRVRVFRILGDPASGPGVKREATKALDAGTHAALVEFLKVGHQKAQFEDDRVRVFRIMHLGGPQVKAAAAAALDAGTHAALIHFLEVGQHEARAKDEAAKPKPQAKPPIKVQSKAPAKPQAKPPVKAPAKRG
;
A
#
# COMPACT_ATOMS: atom_id res chain seq x y z
N MET A 1 -15.95 19.29 36.56
CA MET A 1 -14.78 19.06 37.42
C MET A 1 -13.54 19.45 36.64
N LYS A 2 -12.76 20.38 37.19
CA LYS A 2 -11.52 20.95 36.64
C LYS A 2 -10.33 20.02 36.93
N LEU A 3 -9.19 20.36 36.32
CA LEU A 3 -7.79 20.09 36.68
C LEU A 3 -7.06 19.08 35.76
N ILE A 4 -5.82 19.25 35.29
CA ILE A 4 -4.77 20.31 35.27
C ILE A 4 -3.80 19.88 34.14
N ARG A 5 -3.23 20.82 33.37
CA ARG A 5 -2.05 20.61 32.49
C ARG A 5 -0.78 20.89 33.29
N VAL A 6 0.27 20.08 33.16
CA VAL A 6 1.60 20.40 33.68
C VAL A 6 2.63 20.27 32.55
N SER A 7 3.16 21.43 32.15
CA SER A 7 4.39 21.59 31.36
C SER A 7 5.55 21.76 32.34
N THR A 8 6.70 21.18 32.04
CA THR A 8 7.97 21.53 32.70
C THR A 8 9.04 21.79 31.64
N ALA A 9 9.42 23.07 31.53
CA ALA A 9 10.66 23.53 30.92
C ALA A 9 11.71 23.72 32.04
N VAL A 10 12.97 23.38 31.79
CA VAL A 10 14.11 23.83 32.60
C VAL A 10 15.23 24.28 31.67
N ALA A 11 15.85 25.38 32.09
CA ALA A 11 16.64 26.32 31.33
C ALA A 11 18.15 26.05 31.33
N SER A 12 18.81 26.83 30.47
CA SER A 12 20.21 26.99 30.09
C SER A 12 21.25 27.10 31.21
N ALA A 13 22.50 26.74 30.89
CA ALA A 13 23.71 27.40 31.41
C ALA A 13 24.87 27.32 30.41
N VAL A 14 25.40 28.49 30.05
CA VAL A 14 26.57 28.74 29.18
C VAL A 14 27.77 28.99 30.08
N ILE A 15 28.91 28.31 29.88
CA ILE A 15 30.22 28.75 30.36
C ILE A 15 31.29 28.30 29.35
N ALA A 16 31.96 29.27 28.72
CA ALA A 16 33.16 29.07 27.92
C ALA A 16 34.41 29.36 28.76
N PRO A 17 35.55 28.69 28.50
CA PRO A 17 36.86 29.23 28.83
C PRO A 17 37.74 29.39 27.58
N THR A 18 38.10 30.64 27.32
CA THR A 18 39.22 31.06 26.47
C THR A 18 40.55 30.80 27.17
N LEU A 19 41.47 30.10 26.50
CA LEU A 19 42.87 30.00 26.93
C LEU A 19 43.77 30.25 25.70
N ALA A 20 44.41 31.42 25.70
CA ALA A 20 45.49 31.77 24.79
C ALA A 20 46.81 31.62 25.55
N LEU A 21 47.79 30.86 25.03
CA LEU A 21 49.17 30.98 25.49
C LEU A 21 50.19 30.51 24.44
N THR A 22 50.86 31.52 23.87
CA THR A 22 52.28 31.62 23.43
C THR A 22 52.92 30.50 22.60
N ALA A 23 53.32 30.88 21.39
CA ALA A 23 54.35 30.21 20.59
C ALA A 23 55.75 30.43 21.19
N LEU A 24 56.55 29.35 21.25
CA LEU A 24 58.00 29.38 21.47
C LEU A 24 58.71 28.65 20.32
N SER A 25 59.79 29.24 19.86
CA SER A 25 60.55 28.89 18.65
C SER A 25 61.74 27.96 18.92
N ALA A 26 62.01 27.05 17.96
CA ALA A 26 63.27 26.39 17.57
C ALA A 26 63.92 25.30 18.48
N PRO A 27 64.83 24.42 17.97
CA PRO A 27 65.35 24.25 16.60
C PRO A 27 65.24 22.81 16.01
N ALA A 28 65.54 22.69 14.72
CA ALA A 28 65.78 21.43 14.03
C ALA A 28 67.04 20.72 14.58
N SER A 29 66.93 19.42 14.89
CA SER A 29 68.08 18.51 14.95
C SER A 29 67.66 17.05 14.75
N ALA A 30 68.17 16.49 13.66
CA ALA A 30 68.54 15.10 13.40
C ALA A 30 67.66 13.93 13.90
N ALA A 31 67.16 13.17 12.92
CA ALA A 31 66.76 11.77 13.05
C ALA A 31 67.86 10.89 13.69
N PRO A 32 67.45 9.81 14.37
CA PRO A 32 67.64 8.52 13.71
C PRO A 32 66.37 7.67 13.68
N ALA A 33 66.30 6.85 12.64
CA ALA A 33 65.23 5.91 12.35
C ALA A 33 64.90 4.98 13.53
N ALA A 34 63.72 5.18 14.13
CA ALA A 34 63.03 4.14 14.86
C ALA A 34 62.06 3.48 13.87
N THR A 35 62.41 2.28 13.46
CA THR A 35 61.56 1.34 12.72
C THR A 35 60.15 1.31 13.34
N PRO A 36 59.07 1.54 12.58
CA PRO A 36 57.76 1.14 13.06
C PRO A 36 57.79 -0.38 13.14
N VAL A 37 57.76 -0.93 14.35
CA VAL A 37 57.42 -2.34 14.51
C VAL A 37 56.00 -2.50 13.97
N SER A 38 55.92 -3.02 12.76
CA SER A 38 54.71 -3.59 12.21
C SER A 38 54.28 -4.70 13.15
N THR A 39 53.40 -4.40 14.11
CA THR A 39 52.58 -5.42 14.74
C THR A 39 51.77 -6.05 13.62
N SER A 40 52.23 -7.24 13.26
CA SER A 40 51.69 -8.10 12.23
C SER A 40 50.17 -8.09 12.31
N ALA A 41 49.53 -7.80 11.18
CA ALA A 41 48.20 -8.27 10.90
C ALA A 41 48.23 -9.78 11.14
N VAL A 42 47.64 -10.22 12.24
CA VAL A 42 47.23 -11.61 12.40
C VAL A 42 46.17 -11.81 11.32
N SER A 43 46.60 -12.28 10.15
CA SER A 43 45.74 -13.08 9.30
C SER A 43 45.55 -14.38 10.06
N SER A 44 44.64 -14.34 11.04
CA SER A 44 44.12 -15.57 11.64
C SER A 44 43.46 -16.34 10.51
N ALA A 45 43.73 -17.64 10.47
CA ALA A 45 42.92 -18.55 9.66
C ALA A 45 41.43 -18.26 9.90
N PRO A 46 40.56 -18.37 8.87
CA PRO A 46 39.15 -18.09 9.03
C PRO A 46 38.57 -18.96 10.14
N ASP A 47 37.98 -18.33 11.16
CA ASP A 47 37.27 -19.05 12.22
C ASP A 47 36.14 -19.87 11.55
N PRO A 48 36.02 -21.18 11.82
CA PRO A 48 35.03 -22.02 11.14
C PRO A 48 33.59 -21.54 11.38
N VAL A 49 33.33 -20.97 12.56
CA VAL A 49 32.04 -20.35 12.91
C VAL A 49 31.77 -19.09 12.10
N ASP A 50 32.82 -18.31 11.80
CA ASP A 50 32.67 -17.10 11.00
C ASP A 50 32.29 -17.42 9.55
N GLU A 51 32.90 -18.44 8.97
CA GLU A 51 32.55 -18.91 7.64
C GLU A 51 31.10 -19.41 7.59
N GLU A 52 30.65 -20.14 8.63
CA GLU A 52 29.25 -20.55 8.75
C GLU A 52 28.29 -19.35 8.82
N ASN A 53 28.64 -18.32 9.58
CA ASN A 53 27.85 -17.08 9.65
C ASN A 53 27.79 -16.38 8.29
N ARG A 54 28.91 -16.31 7.57
CA ARG A 54 28.95 -15.75 6.22
C ARG A 54 28.03 -16.51 5.28
N ILE A 55 28.08 -17.83 5.29
CA ILE A 55 27.19 -18.69 4.50
C ILE A 55 25.72 -18.49 4.90
N ALA A 56 25.41 -18.38 6.19
CA ALA A 56 24.06 -18.12 6.68
C ALA A 56 23.50 -16.78 6.15
N ILE A 57 24.30 -15.72 6.18
CA ILE A 57 23.90 -14.41 5.63
C ILE A 57 23.69 -14.48 4.12
N LEU A 58 24.56 -15.19 3.39
CA LEU A 58 24.40 -15.39 1.94
C LEU A 58 23.11 -16.16 1.60
N ARG A 59 22.72 -17.15 2.42
CA ARG A 59 21.44 -17.85 2.27
C ARG A 59 20.24 -16.91 2.49
N ILE A 60 20.31 -16.03 3.49
CA ILE A 60 19.28 -14.99 3.71
C ILE A 60 19.19 -14.07 2.49
N LEU A 61 20.31 -13.62 1.92
CA LEU A 61 20.33 -12.77 0.73
C LEU A 61 19.78 -13.46 -0.53
N ALA A 62 19.94 -14.79 -0.62
CA ALA A 62 19.41 -15.61 -1.70
C ALA A 62 17.89 -15.83 -1.62
N ASP A 63 17.29 -15.67 -0.43
CA ASP A 63 15.84 -15.78 -0.28
C ASP A 63 15.13 -14.62 -1.03
N PRO A 64 14.24 -14.90 -2.00
CA PRO A 64 13.47 -13.87 -2.67
C PRO A 64 12.54 -13.09 -1.74
N ALA A 65 12.19 -13.64 -0.57
CA ALA A 65 11.40 -12.96 0.44
C ALA A 65 12.19 -11.84 1.16
N SER A 66 13.53 -11.86 1.10
CA SER A 66 14.38 -10.87 1.77
C SER A 66 14.19 -9.48 1.20
N GLY A 67 13.67 -8.59 2.05
CA GLY A 67 13.37 -7.21 1.72
C GLY A 67 14.60 -6.30 1.63
N PRO A 68 14.41 -5.03 1.22
CA PRO A 68 15.50 -4.08 1.05
C PRO A 68 16.28 -3.78 2.34
N GLY A 69 15.59 -3.73 3.49
CA GLY A 69 16.21 -3.54 4.80
C GLY A 69 17.09 -4.71 5.18
N VAL A 70 16.58 -5.94 5.08
CA VAL A 70 17.36 -7.16 5.33
C VAL A 70 18.60 -7.21 4.43
N ARG A 71 18.45 -6.92 3.13
CA ARG A 71 19.58 -6.93 2.18
C ARG A 71 20.64 -5.89 2.54
N ARG A 72 20.24 -4.68 2.92
CA ARG A 72 21.15 -3.62 3.32
C ARG A 72 21.95 -4.00 4.57
N GLU A 73 21.28 -4.46 5.62
CA GLU A 73 21.96 -4.82 6.88
C GLU A 73 22.80 -6.09 6.72
N ALA A 74 22.36 -7.06 5.92
CA ALA A 74 23.12 -8.26 5.60
C ALA A 74 24.43 -7.94 4.86
N ASN A 75 24.39 -7.09 3.83
CA ASN A 75 25.60 -6.68 3.11
C ASN A 75 26.57 -5.91 4.03
N LYS A 76 26.03 -5.00 4.86
CA LYS A 76 26.84 -4.30 5.86
C LYS A 76 27.54 -5.26 6.82
N ALA A 77 26.88 -6.32 7.25
CA ALA A 77 27.48 -7.35 8.10
C ALA A 77 28.55 -8.17 7.35
N LEU A 78 28.34 -8.48 6.07
CA LEU A 78 29.33 -9.18 5.24
C LEU A 78 30.58 -8.34 4.98
N ASP A 79 30.44 -7.03 4.84
CA ASP A 79 31.55 -6.07 4.66
C ASP A 79 32.30 -5.77 5.98
N GLY A 80 31.75 -6.20 7.12
CA GLY A 80 32.27 -5.95 8.46
C GLY A 80 33.10 -7.08 9.05
N THR A 81 33.18 -7.07 10.38
CA THR A 81 33.93 -8.03 11.22
C THR A 81 33.15 -9.33 11.45
N PRO A 82 33.81 -10.41 11.92
CA PRO A 82 33.11 -11.61 12.39
C PRO A 82 32.03 -11.33 13.44
N GLU A 83 32.28 -10.37 14.32
CA GLU A 83 31.34 -9.92 15.34
C GLU A 83 30.11 -9.26 14.70
N ASP A 84 30.28 -8.46 13.64
CA ASP A 84 29.16 -7.84 12.91
C ASP A 84 28.26 -8.90 12.26
N ARG A 85 28.85 -9.97 11.69
CA ARG A 85 28.10 -11.09 11.12
C ARG A 85 27.28 -11.84 12.17
N ARG A 86 27.88 -12.14 13.32
CA ARG A 86 27.17 -12.74 14.46
C ARG A 86 26.03 -11.85 14.94
N HIS A 87 26.32 -10.57 15.19
CA HIS A 87 25.33 -9.62 15.68
C HIS A 87 24.15 -9.45 14.70
N PHE A 88 24.41 -9.45 13.38
CA PHE A 88 23.34 -9.45 12.40
C PHE A 88 22.44 -10.68 12.52
N LEU A 89 23.03 -11.88 12.62
CA LEU A 89 22.25 -13.12 12.75
C LEU A 89 21.46 -13.18 14.07
N ASP A 90 22.03 -12.69 15.15
CA ASP A 90 21.42 -12.73 16.49
C ASP A 90 20.24 -11.75 16.62
N VAL A 91 20.41 -10.50 16.20
CA VAL A 91 19.42 -9.43 16.42
C VAL A 91 19.14 -8.56 15.20
N GLY A 92 20.15 -8.33 14.35
CA GLY A 92 20.02 -7.40 13.21
C GLY A 92 19.01 -7.87 12.16
N HIS A 93 18.97 -9.18 11.90
CA HIS A 93 18.10 -9.78 10.90
C HIS A 93 16.62 -9.63 11.26
N GLN A 94 16.24 -9.97 12.50
CA GLN A 94 14.87 -9.82 12.99
C GLN A 94 14.42 -8.36 12.97
N LYS A 95 15.29 -7.43 13.38
CA LYS A 95 15.00 -6.00 13.31
C LYS A 95 14.78 -5.51 11.88
N ALA A 96 15.65 -5.91 10.96
CA ALA A 96 15.55 -5.54 9.55
C ALA A 96 14.30 -6.13 8.89
N GLN A 97 13.97 -7.39 9.20
CA GLN A 97 12.72 -8.03 8.76
C GLN A 97 11.50 -7.30 9.29
N PHE A 98 11.49 -6.92 10.56
CA PHE A 98 10.39 -6.17 11.15
C PHE A 98 10.17 -4.82 10.46
N GLU A 99 11.23 -4.08 10.16
CA GLU A 99 11.14 -2.82 9.41
C GLU A 99 10.59 -3.05 7.99
N ASP A 100 11.09 -4.07 7.28
CA ASP A 100 10.62 -4.42 5.94
C ASP A 100 9.15 -4.86 5.93
N ASP A 101 8.72 -5.66 6.90
CA ASP A 101 7.33 -6.12 7.03
C ASP A 101 6.40 -4.95 7.33
N ARG A 102 6.80 -4.01 8.19
CA ARG A 102 6.01 -2.80 8.45
C ARG A 102 5.82 -1.99 7.17
N VAL A 103 6.89 -1.76 6.41
CA VAL A 103 6.82 -1.05 5.13
C VAL A 103 5.91 -1.79 4.15
N ARG A 104 6.00 -3.14 4.09
CA ARG A 104 5.14 -3.96 3.24
C ARG A 104 3.67 -3.80 3.60
N VAL A 105 3.32 -3.80 4.89
CA VAL A 105 1.94 -3.59 5.35
C VAL A 105 1.46 -2.17 5.07
N PHE A 106 2.30 -1.14 5.27
CA PHE A 106 1.95 0.24 4.89
C PHE A 106 1.71 0.39 3.38
N ARG A 107 2.48 -0.31 2.55
CA ARG A 107 2.25 -0.32 1.10
C ARG A 107 0.91 -0.96 0.75
N ILE A 108 0.54 -2.06 1.39
CA ILE A 108 -0.79 -2.69 1.23
C ILE A 108 -1.89 -1.69 1.65
N LEU A 109 -1.72 -0.99 2.77
CA LEU A 109 -2.68 -0.01 3.25
C LEU A 109 -2.87 1.17 2.27
N GLY A 110 -1.78 1.62 1.65
CA GLY A 110 -1.76 2.69 0.65
C GLY A 110 -2.21 2.27 -0.76
N ASP A 111 -2.33 0.97 -1.04
CA ASP A 111 -2.77 0.49 -2.34
C ASP A 111 -4.26 0.86 -2.57
N PRO A 112 -4.58 1.57 -3.67
CA PRO A 112 -5.97 1.87 -4.03
C PRO A 112 -6.84 0.62 -4.25
N ALA A 113 -6.25 -0.50 -4.62
CA ALA A 113 -6.95 -1.77 -4.81
C ALA A 113 -7.37 -2.42 -3.48
N SER A 114 -6.72 -2.07 -2.37
CA SER A 114 -7.02 -2.61 -1.04
C SER A 114 -8.42 -2.20 -0.59
N GLY A 115 -9.27 -3.20 -0.38
CA GLY A 115 -10.63 -3.04 0.11
C GLY A 115 -10.70 -2.70 1.61
N PRO A 116 -11.90 -2.38 2.11
CA PRO A 116 -12.11 -2.01 3.51
C PRO A 116 -11.68 -3.08 4.52
N GLY A 117 -11.92 -4.36 4.23
CA GLY A 117 -11.50 -5.48 5.07
C GLY A 117 -9.98 -5.60 5.15
N VAL A 118 -9.29 -5.52 4.01
CA VAL A 118 -7.82 -5.52 3.96
C VAL A 118 -7.25 -4.36 4.78
N LYS A 119 -7.79 -3.14 4.60
CA LYS A 119 -7.34 -1.96 5.33
C LYS A 119 -7.55 -2.11 6.83
N ARG A 120 -8.68 -2.67 7.26
CA ARG A 120 -8.97 -2.93 8.68
C ARG A 120 -7.95 -3.88 9.30
N GLU A 121 -7.69 -5.02 8.67
CA GLU A 121 -6.73 -6.01 9.21
C GLU A 121 -5.28 -5.51 9.13
N ALA A 122 -4.91 -4.77 8.08
CA ALA A 122 -3.59 -4.15 7.96
C ALA A 122 -3.33 -3.13 9.09
N THR A 123 -4.30 -2.25 9.35
CA THR A 123 -4.21 -1.29 10.46
C THR A 123 -4.10 -2.00 11.80
N LYS A 124 -4.91 -3.04 12.04
CA LYS A 124 -4.83 -3.85 13.26
C LYS A 124 -3.44 -4.48 13.47
N ALA A 125 -2.82 -4.99 12.40
CA ALA A 125 -1.48 -5.56 12.47
C ALA A 125 -0.41 -4.49 12.78
N LEU A 126 -0.55 -3.29 12.22
CA LEU A 126 0.34 -2.17 12.50
C LEU A 126 0.19 -1.64 13.94
N ASP A 127 -1.05 -1.52 14.42
CA ASP A 127 -1.37 -1.04 15.77
C ASP A 127 -0.87 -2.00 16.86
N ALA A 128 -0.86 -3.31 16.57
CA ALA A 128 -0.29 -4.30 17.47
C ALA A 128 1.22 -4.10 17.68
N GLY A 129 1.93 -3.49 16.72
CA GLY A 129 3.33 -3.09 16.86
C GLY A 129 4.33 -4.23 17.05
N THR A 130 3.95 -5.48 16.76
CA THR A 130 4.80 -6.67 16.94
C THR A 130 5.12 -7.34 15.61
N HIS A 131 6.30 -7.96 15.50
CA HIS A 131 6.69 -8.71 14.31
C HIS A 131 5.73 -9.86 14.01
N ALA A 132 5.31 -10.60 15.05
CA ALA A 132 4.37 -11.71 14.91
C ALA A 132 3.04 -11.27 14.25
N ALA A 133 2.47 -10.14 14.66
CA ALA A 133 1.21 -9.65 14.08
C ALA A 133 1.35 -9.26 12.60
N LEU A 134 2.47 -8.65 12.22
CA LEU A 134 2.73 -8.30 10.82
C LEU A 134 2.89 -9.55 9.95
N VAL A 135 3.66 -10.53 10.43
CA VAL A 135 3.88 -11.79 9.72
C VAL A 135 2.57 -12.57 9.58
N GLU A 136 1.75 -12.64 10.63
CA GLU A 136 0.45 -13.30 10.60
C GLU A 136 -0.48 -12.65 9.56
N PHE A 137 -0.55 -11.32 9.55
CA PHE A 137 -1.31 -10.59 8.55
C PHE A 137 -0.78 -10.87 7.14
N LEU A 138 0.52 -10.75 6.91
CA LEU A 138 1.11 -10.94 5.59
C LEU A 138 0.94 -12.37 5.05
N LYS A 139 1.01 -13.39 5.93
CA LYS A 139 0.90 -14.80 5.53
C LYS A 139 -0.55 -15.25 5.33
N VAL A 140 -1.46 -14.84 6.20
CA VAL A 140 -2.82 -15.39 6.26
C VAL A 140 -3.88 -14.29 6.26
N GLY A 141 -3.72 -13.28 7.11
CA GLY A 141 -4.73 -12.24 7.31
C GLY A 141 -5.08 -11.46 6.03
N HIS A 142 -4.08 -11.17 5.20
CA HIS A 142 -4.22 -10.42 3.96
C HIS A 142 -5.10 -11.17 2.95
N GLN A 143 -4.80 -12.45 2.69
CA GLN A 143 -5.57 -13.29 1.77
C GLN A 143 -7.01 -13.48 2.24
N LYS A 144 -7.21 -13.71 3.55
CA LYS A 144 -8.55 -13.82 4.14
C LYS A 144 -9.35 -12.53 3.97
N ALA A 145 -8.74 -11.39 4.27
CA ALA A 145 -9.40 -10.09 4.16
C ALA A 145 -9.73 -9.73 2.70
N GLN A 146 -8.82 -10.04 1.76
CA GLN A 146 -9.08 -9.89 0.32
C GLN A 146 -10.27 -10.74 -0.12
N PHE A 147 -10.32 -12.01 0.31
CA PHE A 147 -11.43 -12.89 0.00
C PHE A 147 -12.78 -12.35 0.52
N GLU A 148 -12.82 -11.82 1.74
CA GLU A 148 -14.01 -11.16 2.29
C GLU A 148 -14.43 -9.94 1.46
N ASP A 149 -13.48 -9.08 1.10
CA ASP A 149 -13.73 -7.88 0.29
C ASP A 149 -14.23 -8.24 -1.13
N ASP A 150 -13.65 -9.27 -1.75
CA ASP A 150 -14.05 -9.73 -3.08
C ASP A 150 -15.46 -10.33 -3.07
N ARG A 151 -15.82 -11.11 -2.04
CA ARG A 151 -17.20 -11.59 -1.90
C ARG A 151 -18.18 -10.44 -1.86
N VAL A 152 -17.91 -9.41 -1.05
CA VAL A 152 -18.77 -8.21 -0.97
C VAL A 152 -18.84 -7.49 -2.31
N ARG A 153 -17.72 -7.38 -3.04
CA ARG A 153 -17.68 -6.78 -4.38
C ARG A 153 -18.55 -7.56 -5.37
N VAL A 154 -18.45 -8.88 -5.38
CA VAL A 154 -19.27 -9.76 -6.23
C VAL A 154 -20.75 -9.63 -5.87
N PHE A 155 -21.12 -9.64 -4.57
CA PHE A 155 -22.49 -9.41 -4.13
C PHE A 155 -23.05 -8.07 -4.63
N ARG A 156 -22.26 -7.00 -4.59
CA ARG A 156 -22.68 -5.69 -5.11
C ARG A 156 -22.91 -5.71 -6.62
N ILE A 157 -22.03 -6.36 -7.38
CA ILE A 157 -22.19 -6.54 -8.83
C ILE A 157 -23.44 -7.36 -9.14
N MET A 158 -23.68 -8.45 -8.42
CA MET A 158 -24.87 -9.28 -8.54
C MET A 158 -26.15 -8.45 -8.36
N HIS A 159 -26.20 -7.60 -7.32
CA HIS A 159 -27.39 -6.82 -7.02
C HIS A 159 -27.73 -5.79 -8.12
N LEU A 160 -26.70 -5.15 -8.69
CA LEU A 160 -26.84 -4.13 -9.73
C LEU A 160 -26.91 -4.70 -11.16
N GLY A 161 -26.55 -5.97 -11.34
CA GLY A 161 -26.43 -6.64 -12.63
C GLY A 161 -27.77 -7.05 -13.26
N GLY A 162 -27.73 -7.34 -14.56
CA GLY A 162 -28.83 -7.99 -15.26
C GLY A 162 -28.92 -9.49 -14.97
N PRO A 163 -29.88 -10.21 -15.57
CA PRO A 163 -30.12 -11.63 -15.30
C PRO A 163 -28.87 -12.52 -15.46
N GLN A 164 -28.07 -12.32 -16.50
CA GLN A 164 -26.87 -13.10 -16.76
C GLN A 164 -25.76 -12.76 -15.77
N VAL A 165 -25.55 -11.48 -15.46
CA VAL A 165 -24.58 -11.07 -14.41
C VAL A 165 -24.97 -11.66 -13.06
N LYS A 166 -26.26 -11.69 -12.74
CA LYS A 166 -26.78 -12.30 -11.50
C LYS A 166 -26.46 -13.79 -11.42
N ALA A 167 -26.75 -14.54 -12.48
CA ALA A 167 -26.49 -15.97 -12.53
C ALA A 167 -24.98 -16.29 -12.42
N ALA A 168 -24.14 -15.55 -13.14
CA ALA A 168 -22.69 -15.74 -13.09
C ALA A 168 -22.08 -15.36 -11.73
N ALA A 169 -22.56 -14.28 -11.11
CA ALA A 169 -22.11 -13.87 -9.78
C ALA A 169 -22.53 -14.89 -8.70
N ALA A 170 -23.76 -15.41 -8.77
CA ALA A 170 -24.24 -16.45 -7.87
C ALA A 170 -23.36 -17.71 -7.95
N ALA A 171 -23.06 -18.18 -9.17
CA ALA A 171 -22.18 -19.33 -9.38
C ALA A 171 -20.78 -19.11 -8.78
N ALA A 172 -20.21 -17.91 -8.92
CA ALA A 172 -18.91 -17.57 -8.32
C ALA A 172 -18.95 -17.55 -6.79
N LEU A 173 -20.03 -17.04 -6.19
CA LEU A 173 -20.23 -17.02 -4.74
C LEU A 173 -20.46 -18.42 -4.17
N ASP A 174 -21.23 -19.26 -4.88
CA ASP A 174 -21.54 -20.64 -4.48
C ASP A 174 -20.31 -21.54 -4.56
N ALA A 175 -19.41 -21.29 -5.50
CA ALA A 175 -18.12 -21.99 -5.58
C ALA A 175 -17.26 -21.75 -4.33
N GLY A 176 -17.43 -20.62 -3.64
CA GLY A 176 -16.81 -20.36 -2.34
C GLY A 176 -15.28 -20.28 -2.34
N THR A 177 -14.63 -20.15 -3.51
CA THR A 177 -13.17 -20.07 -3.64
C THR A 177 -12.72 -18.69 -4.11
N HIS A 178 -11.55 -18.25 -3.67
CA HIS A 178 -10.98 -16.97 -4.10
C HIS A 178 -10.77 -16.92 -5.61
N ALA A 179 -10.29 -18.03 -6.21
CA ALA A 179 -10.10 -18.14 -7.65
C ALA A 179 -11.40 -17.91 -8.45
N ALA A 180 -12.54 -18.46 -7.99
CA ALA A 180 -13.82 -18.26 -8.66
C ALA A 180 -14.29 -16.79 -8.59
N LEU A 181 -14.07 -16.12 -7.45
CA LEU A 181 -14.41 -14.71 -7.29
C LEU A 181 -13.55 -13.83 -8.19
N ILE A 182 -12.24 -14.04 -8.21
CA ILE A 182 -11.31 -13.30 -9.08
C ILE A 182 -11.66 -13.51 -10.54
N HIS A 183 -11.86 -14.76 -10.98
CA HIS A 183 -12.24 -15.05 -12.36
C HIS A 183 -13.54 -14.34 -12.77
N PHE A 184 -14.54 -14.31 -11.89
CA PHE A 184 -15.76 -13.54 -12.14
C PHE A 184 -15.50 -12.04 -12.20
N LEU A 185 -14.72 -11.48 -11.28
CA LEU A 185 -14.39 -10.05 -11.24
C LEU A 185 -13.57 -9.61 -12.46
N GLU A 186 -12.66 -10.43 -12.96
CA GLU A 186 -11.78 -10.10 -14.09
C GLU A 186 -12.45 -10.33 -15.45
N VAL A 187 -13.18 -11.44 -15.60
CA VAL A 187 -13.69 -11.89 -16.90
C VAL A 187 -15.20 -12.10 -16.88
N GLY A 188 -15.69 -12.91 -15.92
CA GLY A 188 -17.07 -13.41 -15.94
C GLY A 188 -18.14 -12.31 -15.90
N GLN A 189 -17.91 -11.21 -15.18
CA GLN A 189 -18.84 -10.09 -15.11
C GLN A 189 -19.01 -9.37 -16.46
N HIS A 190 -17.95 -9.31 -17.27
CA HIS A 190 -17.95 -8.60 -18.55
C HIS A 190 -18.67 -9.41 -19.63
N GLU A 191 -18.39 -10.71 -19.69
CA GLU A 191 -19.10 -11.64 -20.59
C GLU A 191 -20.59 -11.70 -20.27
N ALA A 192 -20.93 -11.79 -18.98
CA ALA A 192 -22.31 -11.81 -18.54
C ALA A 192 -23.04 -10.49 -18.87
N ARG A 193 -22.36 -9.34 -18.71
CA ARG A 193 -22.90 -8.04 -19.09
C ARG A 193 -23.13 -7.92 -20.59
N ALA A 194 -22.22 -8.43 -21.42
CA ALA A 194 -22.40 -8.47 -22.86
C ALA A 194 -23.63 -9.29 -23.28
N LYS A 195 -23.87 -10.44 -22.61
CA LYS A 195 -25.09 -11.25 -22.81
C LYS A 195 -26.36 -10.50 -22.38
N ASP A 196 -26.32 -9.84 -21.23
CA ASP A 196 -27.44 -9.00 -20.76
C ASP A 196 -27.75 -7.86 -21.74
N GLU A 197 -26.72 -7.22 -22.31
CA GLU A 197 -26.88 -6.16 -23.31
C GLU A 197 -27.44 -6.68 -24.64
N ALA A 198 -26.96 -7.84 -25.10
CA ALA A 198 -27.48 -8.49 -26.31
C ALA A 198 -28.96 -8.91 -26.16
N ALA A 199 -29.39 -9.25 -24.94
CA ALA A 199 -30.77 -9.63 -24.64
C ALA A 199 -31.72 -8.43 -24.48
N LYS A 200 -31.21 -7.19 -24.35
CA LYS A 200 -32.07 -6.01 -24.29
C LYS A 200 -32.80 -5.83 -25.63
N PRO A 201 -34.14 -5.62 -25.61
CA PRO A 201 -34.86 -5.33 -26.85
C PRO A 201 -34.31 -4.06 -27.47
N LYS A 202 -33.83 -4.17 -28.72
CA LYS A 202 -33.39 -3.00 -29.50
C LYS A 202 -34.57 -2.04 -29.64
N PRO A 203 -34.37 -0.71 -29.53
CA PRO A 203 -35.45 0.24 -29.74
C PRO A 203 -36.06 0.00 -31.11
N GLN A 204 -37.29 -0.53 -31.15
CA GLN A 204 -38.04 -0.62 -32.39
C GLN A 204 -38.28 0.82 -32.84
N ALA A 205 -37.81 1.18 -34.04
CA ALA A 205 -38.15 2.45 -34.66
C ALA A 205 -39.68 2.57 -34.66
N LYS A 206 -40.21 3.57 -33.93
CA LYS A 206 -41.65 3.85 -33.93
C LYS A 206 -42.12 3.91 -35.39
N PRO A 207 -43.16 3.17 -35.79
CA PRO A 207 -43.65 3.25 -37.17
C PRO A 207 -43.98 4.72 -37.48
N PRO A 208 -43.70 5.21 -38.69
CA PRO A 208 -43.98 6.59 -39.04
C PRO A 208 -45.46 6.85 -38.80
N ILE A 209 -45.76 7.88 -37.99
CA ILE A 209 -47.11 8.39 -37.79
C ILE A 209 -47.64 8.73 -39.18
N LYS A 210 -48.59 7.93 -39.69
CA LYS A 210 -49.35 8.30 -40.89
C LYS A 210 -50.13 9.56 -40.55
N VAL A 211 -49.57 10.72 -40.89
CA VAL A 211 -50.28 12.00 -40.85
C VAL A 211 -51.41 11.88 -41.87
N GLN A 212 -52.62 11.62 -41.40
CA GLN A 212 -53.81 11.82 -42.21
C GLN A 212 -53.86 13.31 -42.54
N SER A 213 -53.60 13.63 -43.81
CA SER A 213 -53.74 14.96 -44.39
C SER A 213 -55.22 15.38 -44.34
N LYS A 214 -55.63 16.04 -43.25
CA LYS A 214 -56.90 16.76 -43.21
C LYS A 214 -56.72 18.06 -44.01
N ALA A 215 -57.44 18.15 -45.13
CA ALA A 215 -57.46 19.31 -46.04
C ALA A 215 -57.76 20.64 -45.30
N PRO A 216 -57.21 21.79 -45.75
CA PRO A 216 -57.40 23.06 -45.09
C PRO A 216 -58.83 23.59 -45.28
N ALA A 217 -59.50 23.90 -44.17
CA ALA A 217 -60.77 24.63 -44.15
C ALA A 217 -60.55 26.12 -44.46
N LYS A 218 -61.41 26.68 -45.31
CA LYS A 218 -61.45 28.11 -45.69
C LYS A 218 -61.54 29.03 -44.45
N PRO A 219 -60.95 30.24 -44.49
CA PRO A 219 -61.04 31.19 -43.39
C PRO A 219 -62.42 31.85 -43.35
N GLN A 220 -63.13 31.72 -42.22
CA GLN A 220 -64.37 32.45 -41.94
C GLN A 220 -64.05 33.80 -41.27
N ALA A 221 -64.80 34.82 -41.69
CA ALA A 221 -64.66 36.22 -41.32
C ALA A 221 -65.04 36.51 -39.86
N LYS A 222 -64.33 37.48 -39.26
CA LYS A 222 -64.60 38.03 -37.92
C LYS A 222 -65.93 38.80 -37.89
N PRO A 223 -66.75 38.69 -36.82
CA PRO A 223 -67.85 39.62 -36.58
C PRO A 223 -67.39 40.86 -35.76
N PRO A 224 -68.06 42.02 -35.90
CA PRO A 224 -67.63 43.29 -35.30
C PRO A 224 -68.04 43.45 -33.82
N VAL A 225 -67.16 44.08 -33.04
CA VAL A 225 -67.37 44.45 -31.64
C VAL A 225 -68.27 45.69 -31.57
N LYS A 226 -69.44 45.58 -30.91
CA LYS A 226 -70.33 46.70 -30.59
C LYS A 226 -69.80 47.48 -29.38
N ALA A 227 -69.71 48.80 -29.52
CA ALA A 227 -69.45 49.76 -28.44
C ALA A 227 -70.67 49.91 -27.50
N PRO A 228 -70.48 50.09 -26.18
CA PRO A 228 -71.55 50.56 -25.30
C PRO A 228 -71.59 52.10 -25.23
N ALA A 229 -72.81 52.61 -25.30
CA ALA A 229 -73.18 54.02 -25.33
C ALA A 229 -73.15 54.71 -23.95
N LYS A 230 -72.82 56.00 -23.98
CA LYS A 230 -73.03 57.04 -22.94
C LYS A 230 -74.49 57.06 -22.42
N ARG A 231 -74.64 57.18 -21.10
CA ARG A 231 -75.73 57.84 -20.35
C ARG A 231 -75.15 58.16 -18.96
N GLY A 232 -75.29 59.32 -18.34
CA GLY A 232 -75.93 60.59 -18.63
C GLY A 232 -75.43 61.57 -17.56
#